data_AF-A0A5D0MM32-F1
#
_entry.id   AF-A0A5D0MM32-F1
#
_cell.length_a   1.000
_cell.length_b   1.000
_cell.length_c   1.000
_cell.angle_alpha   90.00
_cell.angle_beta   90.00
_cell.angle_gamma   90.00
#
_symmetry.space_group_name_H-M   'P 1'
#
loop_
_entity.id
_entity.type
_entity.pdbx_description
1 polymer ?
#
loop_
_entity_poly.entity_id
_entity_poly.type
_entity_poly.pdbx_seq_one_letter_code
_entity_poly.pdbx_strand_id
1 'polypeptide(L)' 'MFTKISSSHLVGIESVCVDVEVDIKSMGMPSFTVVGLAEGAVRESRERVKSSLKNLGFNLFS' A
#
# COMPACT_ATOMS: atom_id res chain seq x y z
N MET A 1 -5.28 -5.84 12.06
CA MET A 1 -4.34 -6.93 11.76
C MET A 1 -3.11 -6.25 11.22
N PHE A 2 -2.03 -6.28 12.02
CA PHE A 2 -0.77 -5.63 11.68
C PHE A 2 0.16 -6.64 10.98
N THR A 3 0.81 -6.20 9.92
CA THR A 3 1.87 -6.95 9.24
C THR A 3 3.00 -6.01 8.83
N LYS A 4 4.22 -6.55 8.84
CA LYS A 4 5.44 -5.87 8.40
C LYS A 4 6.09 -6.68 7.29
N ILE A 5 6.44 -6.01 6.20
CA ILE A 5 6.97 -6.62 4.98
C ILE A 5 8.29 -5.93 4.65
N SER A 6 9.34 -6.70 4.41
CA SER A 6 10.62 -6.17 3.92
C SER A 6 10.52 -5.90 2.42
N SER A 7 10.97 -4.72 2.02
CA SER A 7 10.95 -4.21 0.64
C SER A 7 12.27 -3.48 0.35
N SER A 8 12.40 -2.93 -0.86
CA SER A 8 13.57 -2.16 -1.26
C SER A 8 13.17 -0.97 -2.14
N HIS A 9 13.90 0.12 -2.00
CA HIS A 9 13.82 1.28 -2.90
C HIS A 9 15.20 1.55 -3.51
N LEU A 10 15.23 2.07 -4.73
CA LEU A 10 16.46 2.37 -5.43
C LEU A 10 16.83 3.85 -5.25
N VAL A 11 18.05 4.11 -4.77
CA VAL A 11 18.64 5.45 -4.72
C VAL A 11 19.83 5.48 -5.67
N GLY A 12 19.61 6.01 -6.89
CA GLY A 12 20.59 5.92 -7.97
C GLY A 12 20.75 4.46 -8.44
N ILE A 13 21.88 3.84 -8.09
CA ILE A 13 22.16 2.41 -8.38
C ILE A 13 22.16 1.54 -7.11
N GLU A 14 22.00 2.16 -5.94
CA GLU A 14 22.05 1.45 -4.66
C GLU A 14 20.65 1.06 -4.21
N SER A 15 20.49 -0.18 -3.76
CA SER A 15 19.25 -0.63 -3.13
C SER A 15 19.27 -0.31 -1.65
N VAL A 16 18.26 0.42 -1.19
CA VAL A 16 18.01 0.70 0.23
C VAL A 16 16.88 -0.20 0.70
N CYS A 17 17.10 -0.90 1.82
CA CYS A 17 16.05 -1.69 2.45
C CYS A 17 14.96 -0.77 3.01
N VAL A 18 13.70 -1.11 2.75
CA VAL A 18 12.54 -0.36 3.22
C VAL A 18 11.57 -1.31 3.88
N ASP A 19 11.20 -1.01 5.12
CA ASP A 19 10.15 -1.72 5.81
C ASP A 19 8.79 -1.11 5.50
N VAL A 20 7.85 -1.93 5.04
CA VAL A 20 6.46 -1.53 4.81
C VAL A 20 5.59 -2.12 5.90
N GLU A 21 4.89 -1.24 6.61
CA GLU A 21 3.95 -1.63 7.65
C GLU A 21 2.52 -1.42 7.18
N VAL A 22 1.67 -2.41 7.43
CA VAL A 22 0.26 -2.39 7.05
C VAL A 22 -0.58 -2.78 8.26
N ASP A 23 -1.60 -1.98 8.56
CA ASP A 23 -2.62 -2.35 9.53
C ASP A 23 -4.00 -2.36 8.87
N ILE A 24 -4.71 -3.47 9.02
CA ILE A 24 -6.09 -3.64 8.57
C ILE A 24 -7.01 -3.53 9.78
N LYS A 25 -7.82 -2.48 9.82
CA LYS A 25 -8.85 -2.31 10.86
C LYS A 25 -10.06 -3.20 10.55
N SER A 26 -10.56 -3.89 11.57
CA SER A 26 -11.71 -4.80 11.46
C SER A 26 -13.06 -4.09 11.44
N MET A 27 -13.12 -2.82 11.87
CA MET A 27 -14.33 -2.03 11.99
C MET A 27 -14.10 -0.62 11.44
N GLY A 28 -15.12 -0.07 10.78
CA GLY A 28 -15.12 1.29 10.24
C GLY A 28 -15.31 1.34 8.73
N MET A 29 -15.35 2.56 8.20
CA MET A 29 -15.48 2.80 6.77
C MET A 29 -14.22 2.31 6.05
N PRO A 30 -14.35 1.50 4.97
CA PRO A 30 -13.18 1.04 4.25
C PRO A 30 -12.38 2.19 3.67
N SER A 31 -11.11 2.28 4.04
CA SER A 31 -10.17 3.26 3.52
C SER A 31 -8.84 2.58 3.28
N PHE A 32 -8.13 3.01 2.24
CA PHE A 32 -6.78 2.57 1.95
C PHE A 32 -5.89 3.79 2.02
N THR A 33 -5.24 4.05 3.14
CA THR A 33 -4.39 5.24 3.31
C THR A 33 -2.92 4.82 3.33
N VAL A 34 -2.08 5.55 2.60
CA VAL A 34 -0.62 5.44 2.66
C VAL A 34 -0.12 6.70 3.35
N VAL A 35 0.80 6.57 4.29
CA VAL A 35 1.33 7.70 5.08
C VAL A 35 2.85 7.79 4.94
N GLY A 36 3.41 8.95 5.30
CA GLY A 36 4.85 9.21 5.23
C GLY A 36 5.29 9.77 3.88
N LEU A 37 6.61 9.91 3.71
CA LEU A 37 7.20 10.59 2.54
C LEU A 37 6.90 9.90 1.20
N ALA A 38 6.57 8.61 1.23
CA ALA A 38 6.28 7.83 0.04
C ALA A 38 4.86 8.05 -0.53
N GLU A 39 3.94 8.70 0.20
CA GLU A 39 2.53 8.82 -0.21
C GLU A 39 2.37 9.40 -1.62
N GLY A 40 3.08 10.50 -1.91
CA GLY A 40 3.05 11.14 -3.22
C GLY A 40 3.61 10.25 -4.33
N ALA A 41 4.71 9.55 -4.05
CA ALA A 41 5.42 8.72 -5.02
C ALA A 41 4.61 7.47 -5.44
N VAL A 42 3.80 6.91 -4.55
CA VAL A 42 3.04 5.67 -4.82
C VAL A 42 1.56 5.90 -5.15
N ARG A 43 1.12 7.16 -5.25
CA ARG A 43 -0.30 7.53 -5.43
C ARG A 43 -0.95 6.84 -6.63
N GLU A 44 -0.29 6.81 -7.78
CA GLU A 44 -0.82 6.14 -8.97
C GLU A 44 -0.88 4.62 -8.80
N SER A 45 0.15 4.04 -8.17
CA SER A 45 0.21 2.60 -7.90
C SER A 45 -0.93 2.15 -6.99
N ARG A 46 -1.30 2.98 -6.01
CA ARG A 46 -2.45 2.75 -5.13
C ARG A 46 -3.76 2.63 -5.92
N GLU A 47 -4.03 3.55 -6.85
CA GLU A 47 -5.23 3.50 -7.69
C GLU A 47 -5.25 2.27 -8.60
N ARG A 48 -4.09 1.89 -9.16
CA ARG A 48 -3.96 0.65 -9.96
C ARG A 48 -4.29 -0.59 -9.13
N VAL A 49 -3.71 -0.72 -7.93
CA VAL A 49 -3.98 -1.85 -7.02
C VAL A 49 -5.45 -1.91 -6.65
N LYS A 50 -6.07 -0.77 -6.32
CA LYS A 50 -7.51 -0.70 -6.03
C LYS A 50 -8.37 -1.22 -7.18
N SER A 51 -8.05 -0.80 -8.41
CA SER A 51 -8.76 -1.26 -9.61
C SER A 51 -8.58 -2.76 -9.86
N SER A 52 -7.36 -3.28 -9.72
CA SER A 52 -7.05 -4.71 -9.87
C SER A 52 -7.80 -5.56 -8.85
N LEU A 53 -7.85 -5.15 -7.58
CA LEU A 53 -8.56 -5.88 -6.53
C LEU A 53 -10.07 -5.95 -6.82
N LYS A 54 -10.66 -4.84 -7.28
CA LYS A 54 -12.06 -4.82 -7.72
C LYS A 54 -12.30 -5.81 -8.87
N ASN A 55 -11.43 -5.82 -9.88
CA ASN A 55 -11.56 -6.70 -11.05
C ASN A 55 -11.38 -8.19 -10.69
N LEU A 56 -10.64 -8.49 -9.63
CA LEU A 56 -10.48 -9.85 -9.09
C LEU A 56 -11.65 -10.26 -8.17
N GLY A 57 -12.67 -9.41 -7.99
CA GLY A 57 -13.85 -9.70 -7.17
C GLY A 57 -13.69 -9.39 -5.68
N PHE A 58 -12.60 -8.73 -5.27
CA PHE A 58 -12.45 -8.27 -3.89
C PHE A 58 -13.23 -6.97 -3.66
N ASN A 59 -14.28 -7.02 -2.85
CA ASN A 59 -15.03 -5.84 -2.42
C ASN A 59 -14.40 -5.23 -1.16
N LEU A 60 -13.38 -4.39 -1.38
CA LEU A 60 -12.66 -3.71 -0.30
C LEU A 60 -13.18 -2.28 -0.03
N PHE A 61 -14.00 -1.71 -0.92
CA PHE A 61 -14.36 -0.28 -0.88
C PHE A 61 -15.82 -0.01 -1.27
N SER A 62 -16.70 -1.01 -1.18
CA SER A 62 -18.14 -0.90 -1.46
C SER A 62 -18.93 -0.61 -0.20
#